data_AF-A0AAP0I573-F1
#
_entry.id   AF-A0AAP0I573-F1
#
_cell.length_a   1.000
_cell.length_b   1.000
_cell.length_c   1.000
_cell.angle_alpha   90.00
_cell.angle_beta   90.00
_cell.angle_gamma   90.00
#
_symmetry.space_group_name_H-M   'P 1'
#
loop_
_entity.id
_entity.type
_entity.pdbx_description
1 polymer ?
#
loop_
_entity_poly.entity_id
_entity_poly.type
_entity_poly.pdbx_seq_one_letter_code
_entity_poly.pdbx_strand_id
1 'polypeptide(L)'
;METLMEDEEEYSWREVKLPSLIPVISEPELERETGERRRGRDVLVAIDHGPKSKHAFDWAVAHFCRLADTIHLVHAVSSVHNPVVYEKTQELMEKLSVEAFQVNLVRTVARIVEGDAGKVICREAERLKPAAVVMGTRGRSLIQRKDDQKRIYADD
;
A
#
# COMPACT_ATOMS: atom_id res chain seq x y z
N MET A 1 3.53 4.30 -35.95
CA MET A 1 3.39 3.77 -34.59
C MET A 1 2.81 4.91 -33.78
N GLU A 2 1.49 4.88 -33.58
CA GLU A 2 0.75 5.97 -32.96
C GLU A 2 0.90 5.83 -31.44
N THR A 3 1.61 6.76 -30.82
CA THR A 3 1.75 6.83 -29.37
C THR A 3 0.40 7.26 -28.80
N LEU A 4 -0.36 6.31 -28.26
CA LEU A 4 -1.49 6.61 -27.38
C LEU A 4 -0.93 7.39 -26.20
N MET A 5 -1.14 8.71 -26.19
CA MET A 5 -0.96 9.52 -25.00
C MET A 5 -2.01 9.02 -24.02
N GLU A 6 -1.60 8.15 -23.09
CA GLU A 6 -2.43 7.86 -21.93
C GLU A 6 -2.67 9.20 -21.25
N ASP A 7 -3.94 9.62 -21.23
CA ASP A 7 -4.38 10.80 -20.50
C ASP A 7 -3.68 10.77 -19.13
N GLU A 8 -2.90 11.81 -18.83
CA GLU A 8 -2.26 11.98 -17.53
C GLU A 8 -3.39 12.16 -16.50
N GLU A 9 -4.00 11.05 -16.05
CA GLU A 9 -4.95 11.00 -14.95
C GLU A 9 -4.25 11.67 -13.76
N GLU A 10 -4.65 12.92 -13.47
CA GLU A 10 -4.05 13.77 -12.44
C GLU A 10 -3.94 12.96 -11.15
N TYR A 11 -2.71 12.59 -10.80
CA TYR A 11 -2.44 11.68 -9.70
C TYR A 11 -2.75 12.43 -8.40
N SER A 12 -3.85 12.07 -7.73
CA SER A 12 -4.32 12.73 -6.52
C SER A 12 -4.16 11.81 -5.31
N TRP A 13 -3.39 12.23 -4.31
CA TRP A 13 -3.13 11.45 -3.09
C TRP A 13 -3.01 12.33 -1.85
N ARG A 14 -3.17 11.70 -0.69
CA ARG A 14 -2.96 12.32 0.62
C ARG A 14 -2.15 11.39 1.51
N GLU A 15 -1.09 11.91 2.11
CA GLU A 15 -0.35 11.22 3.15
C GLU A 15 -1.09 11.32 4.47
N VAL A 16 -1.17 10.20 5.18
CA VAL A 16 -1.82 10.16 6.50
C VAL A 16 -0.77 10.34 7.57
N LYS A 17 -0.98 11.33 8.44
CA LYS A 17 -0.14 11.56 9.61
C LYS A 17 -0.44 10.51 10.66
N LEU A 18 0.44 9.52 10.78
CA LEU A 18 0.30 8.46 11.78
C LEU A 18 0.93 8.86 13.13
N PRO A 19 0.46 8.29 14.26
CA PRO A 19 1.07 8.48 15.56
C PRO A 19 2.53 8.03 15.57
N SER A 20 3.45 8.89 16.02
CA SER A 20 4.85 8.52 16.23
C SER A 20 5.00 7.87 17.61
N LEU A 21 4.91 6.54 17.67
CA LEU A 21 5.12 5.78 18.92
C LEU A 21 6.59 5.49 19.22
N ILE A 22 7.47 5.68 18.23
CA ILE A 22 8.92 5.61 18.40
C ILE A 22 9.44 7.05 18.54
N PRO A 23 10.28 7.36 19.55
CA PRO A 23 10.94 8.66 19.60
C PRO A 23 11.77 8.85 18.33
N VAL A 24 11.63 9.99 17.66
CA VAL A 24 12.53 10.36 16.56
C VAL A 24 13.88 10.68 17.20
N ILE A 25 14.72 9.66 17.34
CA ILE A 25 16.11 9.82 17.78
C ILE A 25 16.90 10.16 16.51
N SER A 26 17.58 11.30 16.51
CA SER A 26 18.56 11.66 15.48
C SER A 26 19.50 10.47 15.24
N GLU A 27 19.85 10.18 13.97
CA GLU A 27 20.76 9.06 13.68
C GLU A 27 21.99 9.17 14.59
N PRO A 28 22.27 8.17 15.45
CA PRO A 28 23.45 8.23 16.30
C PRO A 28 24.68 8.24 15.40
N GLU A 29 25.67 9.09 15.72
CA GLU A 29 26.95 9.26 15.02
C GLU A 29 27.90 8.04 15.23
N LEU A 30 27.35 6.83 15.20
CA LEU A 30 28.12 5.59 15.33
C LEU A 30 28.69 5.21 13.98
N GLU A 31 30.02 5.07 13.92
CA GLU A 31 30.76 4.56 12.76
C GLU A 31 30.11 3.26 12.27
N ARG A 32 29.65 3.28 11.02
CA ARG A 32 28.92 2.17 10.41
C ARG A 32 29.88 1.00 10.23
N GLU A 33 29.69 -0.08 11.00
CA GLU A 33 30.29 -1.38 10.71
C GLU A 33 29.97 -1.77 9.25
N THR A 34 31.00 -2.18 8.51
CA THR A 34 30.97 -2.55 7.09
C THR A 34 30.22 -3.86 6.79
N GLY A 35 29.51 -4.43 7.77
CA GLY A 35 28.59 -5.53 7.54
C GLY A 35 27.34 -5.03 6.83
N GLU A 36 26.87 -5.76 5.81
CA GLU A 36 25.55 -5.56 5.21
C GLU A 36 24.46 -5.79 6.26
N ARG A 37 24.24 -4.81 7.14
CA ARG A 37 23.04 -4.77 7.98
C ARG A 37 21.88 -4.79 7.01
N ARG A 38 21.08 -5.85 7.06
CA ARG A 38 19.83 -5.97 6.31
C ARG A 38 19.01 -4.72 6.60
N ARG A 39 19.04 -3.74 5.70
CA ARG A 39 18.16 -2.57 5.79
C ARG A 39 16.73 -3.10 5.84
N GLY A 40 15.90 -2.45 6.63
CA GLY A 40 14.46 -2.67 6.62
C GLY A 40 13.94 -2.69 5.20
N ARG A 41 13.06 -3.65 4.88
CA ARG A 41 12.44 -3.73 3.56
C ARG A 41 11.15 -2.94 3.57
N ASP A 42 10.81 -2.39 2.42
CA ASP A 42 9.49 -1.82 2.20
C ASP A 42 8.50 -2.94 1.85
N VAL A 43 7.38 -2.98 2.56
CA VAL A 43 6.27 -3.92 2.33
C VAL A 43 5.02 -3.11 2.04
N LEU A 44 4.45 -3.26 0.85
CA LEU A 44 3.22 -2.57 0.48
C LEU A 44 2.02 -3.41 0.93
N VAL A 45 1.10 -2.83 1.69
CA VAL A 45 -0.13 -3.50 2.13
C VAL A 45 -1.33 -2.70 1.65
N ALA A 46 -2.11 -3.29 0.76
CA ALA A 46 -3.36 -2.71 0.30
C ALA A 46 -4.46 -2.97 1.33
N ILE A 47 -5.04 -1.89 1.85
CA ILE A 47 -6.10 -1.94 2.86
C ILE A 47 -7.42 -1.37 2.33
N ASP A 48 -8.51 -1.80 2.95
CA ASP A 48 -9.84 -1.22 2.81
C ASP A 48 -10.62 -1.41 4.12
N HIS A 49 -11.88 -0.98 4.16
CA HIS A 49 -12.76 -1.17 5.31
C HIS A 49 -13.33 -2.60 5.42
N GLY A 50 -12.84 -3.54 4.60
CA GLY A 50 -13.29 -4.93 4.57
C GLY A 50 -12.47 -5.87 5.47
N PRO A 51 -13.07 -6.95 5.98
CA PRO A 51 -12.39 -7.86 6.91
C PRO A 51 -11.22 -8.62 6.28
N LYS A 52 -11.23 -8.81 4.97
CA LYS A 52 -10.18 -9.56 4.26
C LYS A 52 -8.88 -8.80 4.16
N SER A 53 -8.94 -7.49 4.00
CA SER A 53 -7.73 -6.66 3.99
C SER A 53 -7.14 -6.58 5.40
N LYS A 54 -7.97 -6.48 6.44
CA LYS A 54 -7.52 -6.60 7.85
C LYS A 54 -6.81 -7.93 8.11
N HIS A 55 -7.42 -9.05 7.71
CA HIS A 55 -6.78 -10.36 7.85
C HIS A 55 -5.43 -10.43 7.12
N ALA A 56 -5.34 -9.89 5.91
CA ALA A 56 -4.09 -9.85 5.16
C ALA A 56 -3.01 -9.00 5.84
N PHE A 57 -3.41 -7.86 6.42
CA PHE A 57 -2.54 -7.03 7.24
C PHE A 57 -2.03 -7.79 8.48
N ASP A 58 -2.91 -8.45 9.22
CA ASP A 58 -2.55 -9.22 10.42
C ASP A 58 -1.56 -10.33 10.10
N TRP A 59 -1.84 -11.06 9.01
CA TRP A 59 -0.95 -12.09 8.52
C TRP A 59 0.42 -11.52 8.15
N ALA A 60 0.47 -10.37 7.47
CA ALA A 60 1.73 -9.75 7.10
C ALA A 60 2.54 -9.31 8.32
N VAL A 61 1.90 -8.67 9.29
CA VAL A 61 2.57 -8.22 10.52
C VAL A 61 3.10 -9.41 11.32
N ALA A 62 2.29 -10.45 11.52
CA ALA A 62 2.64 -11.58 12.38
C ALA A 62 3.63 -12.57 11.73
N HIS A 63 3.61 -12.70 10.41
CA HIS A 63 4.32 -13.81 9.74
C HIS A 63 5.31 -13.38 8.66
N PHE A 64 5.19 -12.19 8.09
CA PHE A 64 6.03 -11.75 6.98
C PHE A 64 7.02 -10.65 7.38
N CYS A 65 6.54 -9.66 8.12
CA CYS A 65 7.31 -8.51 8.55
C CYS A 65 8.33 -8.92 9.63
N ARG A 66 9.43 -8.19 9.67
CA ARG A 66 10.50 -8.35 10.65
C ARG A 66 10.83 -6.99 11.25
N LEU A 67 11.54 -7.02 12.38
CA LEU A 67 12.10 -5.82 12.98
C LEU A 67 12.87 -4.99 11.93
N ALA A 68 12.61 -3.68 11.93
CA ALA A 68 13.11 -2.68 10.98
C ALA A 68 12.42 -2.63 9.60
N ASP A 69 11.54 -3.57 9.22
CA ASP A 69 10.73 -3.38 8.01
C ASP A 69 9.86 -2.11 8.11
N THR A 70 9.45 -1.57 6.96
CA THR A 70 8.48 -0.46 6.86
C THR A 70 7.28 -0.92 6.07
N ILE A 71 6.11 -0.89 6.70
CA ILE A 71 4.82 -1.14 6.04
C ILE A 71 4.32 0.16 5.42
N HIS A 72 4.00 0.11 4.13
CA HIS A 72 3.30 1.17 3.40
C HIS A 72 1.84 0.76 3.26
N LEU A 73 0.96 1.37 4.06
CA LEU A 73 -0.49 1.19 3.93
C LEU A 73 -1.00 2.04 2.77
N VAL A 74 -1.70 1.41 1.82
CA VAL A 74 -2.34 2.11 0.71
C VAL A 74 -3.83 1.78 0.65
N HIS A 75 -4.65 2.82 0.61
CA HIS A 75 -6.10 2.70 0.35
C HIS A 75 -6.47 3.48 -0.90
N ALA A 76 -7.11 2.81 -1.85
CA ALA A 76 -7.65 3.44 -3.04
C ALA A 76 -9.08 3.92 -2.78
N VAL A 77 -9.38 5.17 -3.13
CA VAL A 77 -10.69 5.80 -2.95
C VAL A 77 -11.17 6.42 -4.26
N SER A 78 -12.49 6.59 -4.40
CA SER A 78 -13.06 7.26 -5.58
C SER A 78 -12.78 8.77 -5.59
N SER A 79 -12.59 9.39 -4.43
CA SER A 79 -12.09 10.76 -4.34
C SER A 79 -11.43 11.04 -2.99
N VAL A 80 -10.23 11.63 -3.01
CA VAL A 80 -9.57 12.07 -1.76
C VAL A 80 -10.21 13.34 -1.18
N HIS A 81 -11.04 14.04 -1.96
CA HIS A 81 -11.71 15.26 -1.52
C HIS A 81 -12.95 14.99 -0.67
N ASN A 82 -13.40 13.73 -0.55
CA ASN A 82 -14.50 13.37 0.34
C ASN A 82 -14.02 13.32 1.80
N PRO A 83 -14.40 14.29 2.66
CA PRO A 83 -13.88 14.38 4.01
C PRO A 83 -14.28 13.16 4.87
N VAL A 84 -15.50 12.66 4.71
CA VAL A 84 -16.01 11.51 5.48
C VAL A 84 -15.22 10.23 5.17
N VAL A 85 -14.91 10.00 3.88
CA VAL A 85 -14.10 8.85 3.46
C VAL A 85 -12.67 9.00 3.97
N TYR A 86 -12.10 10.21 3.86
CA TYR A 86 -10.75 10.51 4.31
C TYR A 86 -10.60 10.29 5.83
N GLU A 87 -11.46 10.90 6.64
CA GLU A 87 -11.43 10.79 8.11
C GLU A 87 -11.55 9.34 8.58
N LYS A 88 -12.54 8.61 8.07
CA LYS A 88 -12.71 7.18 8.42
C LYS A 88 -11.51 6.34 8.02
N THR A 89 -10.93 6.61 6.85
CA THR A 89 -9.75 5.87 6.38
C THR A 89 -8.51 6.21 7.19
N GLN A 90 -8.35 7.48 7.56
CA GLN A 90 -7.30 7.91 8.47
C GLN A 90 -7.40 7.18 9.81
N GLU A 91 -8.57 7.17 10.45
CA GLU A 91 -8.78 6.45 11.72
C GLU A 91 -8.43 4.95 11.61
N LEU A 92 -8.79 4.32 10.49
CA LEU A 92 -8.41 2.92 10.22
C LEU A 92 -6.88 2.78 10.14
N MET A 93 -6.21 3.59 9.33
CA MET A 93 -4.76 3.54 9.16
C MET A 93 -3.99 3.81 10.46
N GLU A 94 -4.49 4.74 11.28
CA GLU A 94 -3.94 5.01 12.61
C GLU A 94 -4.02 3.77 13.51
N LYS A 95 -5.19 3.13 13.59
CA LYS A 95 -5.38 1.90 14.38
C LYS A 95 -4.43 0.78 13.93
N LEU A 96 -4.33 0.56 12.62
CA LEU A 96 -3.42 -0.44 12.05
C LEU A 96 -1.96 -0.11 12.34
N SER A 97 -1.56 1.16 12.28
CA SER A 97 -0.18 1.56 12.57
C SER A 97 0.22 1.26 14.02
N VAL A 98 -0.70 1.46 14.97
CA VAL A 98 -0.49 1.12 16.38
C VAL A 98 -0.36 -0.40 16.55
N GLU A 99 -1.21 -1.17 15.89
CA GLU A 99 -1.17 -2.63 15.93
C GLU A 99 0.13 -3.21 15.35
N ALA A 100 0.57 -2.74 14.18
CA ALA A 100 1.85 -3.15 13.57
C ALA A 100 3.04 -2.89 14.51
N PHE A 101 3.03 -1.74 15.19
CA PHE A 101 4.05 -1.39 16.15
C PHE A 101 4.01 -2.29 17.39
N GLN A 102 2.83 -2.52 17.97
CA GLN A 102 2.68 -3.33 19.18
C GLN A 102 3.03 -4.80 18.97
N VAL A 103 2.70 -5.36 17.81
CA VAL A 103 2.89 -6.80 17.53
C VAL A 103 4.33 -7.12 17.15
N ASN A 104 4.99 -6.29 16.33
CA ASN A 104 6.28 -6.64 15.74
C ASN A 104 7.26 -5.45 15.59
N LEU A 105 6.99 -4.32 16.28
CA LEU A 105 7.82 -3.11 16.26
C LEU A 105 8.12 -2.59 14.84
N VAL A 106 7.15 -2.76 13.94
CA VAL A 106 7.29 -2.41 12.52
C VAL A 106 6.86 -0.96 12.32
N ARG A 107 7.66 -0.20 11.57
CA ARG A 107 7.30 1.17 11.20
C ARG A 107 6.18 1.14 10.17
N THR A 108 5.23 2.06 10.27
CA THR A 108 4.16 2.20 9.29
C THR A 108 4.17 3.60 8.69
N VAL A 109 3.93 3.69 7.38
CA VAL A 109 3.59 4.92 6.64
C VAL A 109 2.30 4.66 5.88
N ALA A 110 1.52 5.70 5.59
CA ALA A 110 0.18 5.52 5.05
C ALA A 110 -0.18 6.58 4.00
N ARG A 111 -0.87 6.14 2.95
CA ARG A 111 -1.31 6.99 1.83
C ARG A 111 -2.70 6.59 1.35
N ILE A 112 -3.56 7.59 1.18
CA ILE A 112 -4.87 7.47 0.54
C ILE A 112 -4.71 8.01 -0.88
N VAL A 113 -5.10 7.23 -1.88
CA VAL A 113 -4.86 7.55 -3.29
C VAL A 113 -6.18 7.48 -4.05
N GLU A 114 -6.44 8.47 -4.89
CA GLU A 114 -7.59 8.48 -5.77
C GLU A 114 -7.39 7.54 -6.97
N GLY A 115 -8.40 6.73 -7.30
CA GLY A 115 -8.43 5.94 -8.54
C GLY A 115 -8.85 4.48 -8.37
N ASP A 116 -8.75 3.71 -9.46
CA ASP A 116 -9.02 2.27 -9.45
C ASP A 116 -8.01 1.54 -8.57
N ALA A 117 -8.50 0.68 -7.67
CA ALA A 117 -7.65 0.03 -6.69
C ALA A 117 -6.54 -0.83 -7.31
N GLY A 118 -6.78 -1.49 -8.46
CA GLY A 118 -5.74 -2.26 -9.14
C GLY A 118 -4.64 -1.35 -9.68
N LYS A 119 -5.03 -0.31 -10.43
CA LYS A 119 -4.09 0.67 -10.98
C LYS A 119 -3.28 1.39 -9.88
N VAL A 120 -3.96 1.84 -8.83
CA VAL A 120 -3.34 2.53 -7.69
C VAL A 120 -2.29 1.63 -7.02
N ILE A 121 -2.63 0.38 -6.73
CA ILE A 121 -1.69 -0.55 -6.08
C ILE A 121 -0.47 -0.81 -6.98
N CYS A 122 -0.67 -1.02 -8.29
CA CYS A 122 0.44 -1.21 -9.22
C CYS A 122 1.34 0.03 -9.29
N ARG A 123 0.76 1.23 -9.38
CA ARG A 123 1.49 2.50 -9.41
C ARG A 123 2.30 2.73 -8.14
N GLU A 124 1.70 2.46 -6.97
CA GLU A 124 2.41 2.57 -5.69
C GLU A 124 3.52 1.52 -5.55
N ALA A 125 3.31 0.30 -6.05
CA ALA A 125 4.34 -0.73 -6.07
C ALA A 125 5.50 -0.35 -7.00
N GLU A 126 5.24 0.23 -8.16
CA GLU A 126 6.27 0.71 -9.08
C GLU A 126 7.10 1.86 -8.46
N ARG A 127 6.43 2.79 -7.78
CA ARG A 127 7.07 3.91 -7.07
C ARG A 127 7.95 3.43 -5.91
N LEU A 128 7.44 2.51 -5.09
CA LEU A 128 8.10 2.06 -3.86
C LEU A 128 9.12 0.95 -4.10
N LYS A 129 8.97 0.16 -5.17
CA LYS A 129 9.73 -1.08 -5.42
C LYS A 129 9.78 -1.98 -4.18
N PRO A 130 8.62 -2.30 -3.56
CA PRO A 130 8.59 -3.03 -2.30
C PRO A 130 9.05 -4.47 -2.50
N ALA A 131 9.51 -5.10 -1.42
CA ALA A 131 9.88 -6.51 -1.43
C ALA A 131 8.67 -7.43 -1.65
N ALA A 132 7.47 -6.96 -1.28
CA ALA A 132 6.21 -7.66 -1.51
C ALA A 132 5.03 -6.69 -1.53
N VAL A 133 3.96 -7.11 -2.21
CA VAL A 133 2.62 -6.51 -2.12
C VAL A 133 1.70 -7.51 -1.44
N VAL A 134 1.08 -7.10 -0.34
CA VAL A 134 0.12 -7.89 0.42
C VAL A 134 -1.28 -7.29 0.24
N MET A 135 -2.26 -8.15 -0.04
CA MET A 135 -3.65 -7.73 -0.21
C MET A 135 -4.61 -8.83 0.22
N GLY A 136 -5.81 -8.45 0.68
CA GLY A 136 -6.90 -9.38 0.94
C GLY A 136 -7.39 -10.05 -0.34
N THR A 137 -7.83 -11.30 -0.24
CA THR A 137 -8.43 -11.99 -1.39
C THR A 137 -9.71 -11.27 -1.82
N ARG A 138 -9.77 -10.76 -3.06
CA ARG A 138 -11.04 -10.27 -3.58
C ARG A 138 -11.92 -11.48 -3.91
N GLY A 139 -13.13 -11.51 -3.37
CA GLY A 139 -14.13 -12.51 -3.76
C GLY A 139 -14.57 -12.24 -5.19
N ARG A 140 -13.83 -12.73 -6.19
CA ARG A 140 -14.37 -12.93 -7.52
C ARG A 140 -14.82 -14.39 -7.55
N SER A 141 -16.13 -14.60 -7.50
CA SER A 141 -16.72 -15.90 -7.86
C SER A 141 -16.23 -16.32 -9.26
N LEU A 142 -16.22 -17.62 -9.52
CA LEU A 142 -15.41 -18.34 -10.52
C LEU A 142 -15.30 -17.82 -11.97
N ILE A 143 -16.01 -16.77 -12.42
CA ILE A 143 -15.85 -16.20 -13.76
C ILE A 143 -16.08 -14.68 -13.71
N GLN A 144 -15.02 -13.92 -13.99
CA GLN A 144 -15.09 -12.62 -14.66
C GLN A 144 -13.70 -12.32 -15.24
N ARG A 145 -13.42 -12.91 -16.41
CA ARG A 145 -12.48 -12.32 -17.35
C ARG A 145 -13.17 -11.04 -17.83
N LYS A 146 -12.51 -9.88 -17.71
CA LYS A 146 -12.84 -8.78 -18.61
C LYS A 146 -12.42 -9.30 -19.98
N ASP A 147 -13.39 -9.45 -20.87
CA ASP A 147 -13.12 -9.84 -22.23
C ASP A 147 -12.22 -8.77 -22.87
N ASP A 148 -10.92 -9.03 -22.94
CA ASP A 148 -10.01 -8.46 -23.94
C ASP A 148 -10.27 -9.12 -25.32
N GLN A 149 -11.55 -9.35 -25.63
CA GLN A 149 -12.02 -10.04 -26.82
C GLN A 149 -12.70 -9.04 -27.76
N LYS A 150 -12.02 -7.93 -28.04
CA LYS A 150 -12.28 -7.05 -29.20
C LYS A 150 -10.97 -6.43 -29.70
N ARG A 151 -10.05 -7.26 -30.20
CA ARG A 151 -8.96 -6.83 -31.10
C ARG A 151 -8.21 -7.99 -31.75
N ILE A 152 -8.92 -9.04 -32.15
CA ILE A 152 -8.42 -10.07 -33.07
C ILE A 152 -9.67 -10.46 -33.88
N TYR A 153 -9.61 -10.48 -35.20
CA TYR A 153 -10.74 -10.57 -36.16
C TYR A 153 -11.50 -9.26 -36.43
N ALA A 154 -10.79 -8.23 -36.86
CA ALA A 154 -11.34 -7.20 -37.74
C ALA A 154 -10.26 -6.86 -38.77
N ASP A 155 -9.87 -7.86 -39.56
CA ASP A 155 -9.17 -7.74 -40.83
C ASP A 155 -9.25 -9.13 -41.47
N ASP A 156 -10.35 -9.35 -42.21
CA ASP A 156 -10.50 -10.22 -43.39
C ASP A 156 -11.84 -9.87 -44.06
#